data_AF-A0A3B8MVL3-F1
#
_entry.id   AF-A0A3B8MVL3-F1
#
_cell.length_a   1.000
_cell.length_b   1.000
_cell.length_c   1.000
_cell.angle_alpha   90.00
_cell.angle_beta   90.00
_cell.angle_gamma   90.00
#
_symmetry.space_group_name_H-M   'P 1'
#
loop_
_entity.id
_entity.type
_entity.pdbx_description
1 polymer ?
#
loop_
_entity_poly.entity_id
_entity_poly.type
_entity_poly.pdbx_seq_one_letter_code
_entity_poly.pdbx_strand_id
1 'polypeptide(L)'
;LDFDEADLDKDQFDEEDWNEFLNESGYVSTKEEFDPNVEEWDNQGASQVSLEDTLKDQILLSGLDEAGQTIGEFIIGNIDEDGFLISAVEDIADILGVDVEEVERVLAVVHTFEPSGVGARNLRECLLIQLKEQGEDGCLAMLVVQDHLNDWIGRRYSRVCRALNICKEELTDIQEVIASLNPKPGFTPEPRVNFNLVVPDLEVAKVGEDFIVSLTDRNAPSLRISPIYRTLLSQSEKSGTEAKKFVVERLNSARWFISAIHQRRTTMLRVMRCIVQNQREFFDHGLGHLRPMVLQEVADKVGMHVSTISRVSNGKYVQTPHGVFELKYFFDGGLSTDEGGDVSAKTVKEKISKLIADEDSQNPLSDQKIADILKKQEGTNIARRTVAKYRDQLGINSARYRKSI
;
A
#
# COMPACT_ATOMS: atom_id res chain seq x y z
N LEU A 1 -4.08 39.75 -1.14
CA LEU A 1 -3.23 40.20 -0.02
C LEU A 1 -2.00 39.31 -0.09
N ASP A 2 -1.00 39.77 -0.83
CA ASP A 2 0.33 39.13 -0.83
C ASP A 2 0.86 39.22 0.60
N PHE A 3 1.20 38.07 1.18
CA PHE A 3 1.84 38.01 2.49
C PHE A 3 3.28 37.56 2.27
N ASP A 4 4.16 38.55 2.17
CA ASP A 4 5.61 38.38 2.23
C ASP A 4 6.02 37.79 3.59
N GLU A 5 7.11 37.01 3.63
CA GLU A 5 7.79 36.60 4.87
C GLU A 5 8.05 37.78 5.84
N ALA A 6 8.05 39.01 5.32
CA ALA A 6 8.19 40.26 6.07
C ALA A 6 7.03 40.58 7.04
N ASP A 7 5.85 39.96 6.91
CA ASP A 7 4.74 40.21 7.84
C ASP A 7 4.81 39.35 9.11
N LEU A 8 5.66 38.31 9.15
CA LEU A 8 5.97 37.58 10.38
C LEU A 8 7.04 38.28 11.24
N ASP A 9 7.78 39.22 10.64
CA ASP A 9 8.90 39.93 11.26
C ASP A 9 8.49 41.25 11.94
N LYS A 10 7.21 41.65 11.80
CA LYS A 10 6.68 42.90 12.38
C LYS A 10 6.32 42.81 13.86
N ASP A 11 6.26 41.61 14.44
CA ASP A 11 5.85 41.36 15.83
C ASP A 11 7.01 40.83 16.68
N GLN A 12 8.19 41.46 16.63
CA GLN A 12 9.20 41.20 17.64
C GLN A 12 8.76 41.84 18.95
N PHE A 13 8.29 40.99 19.87
CA PHE A 13 7.93 41.43 21.21
C PHE A 13 9.20 41.87 21.94
N ASP A 14 9.19 43.08 22.47
CA ASP A 14 10.24 43.56 23.35
C ASP A 14 10.04 43.05 24.80
N GLU A 15 10.91 43.49 25.73
CA GLU A 15 10.86 43.05 27.13
C GLU A 15 9.55 43.44 27.81
N GLU A 16 9.00 44.61 27.48
CA GLU A 16 7.76 45.13 28.07
C GLU A 16 6.56 44.38 27.49
N ASP A 17 6.55 44.12 26.18
CA ASP A 17 5.52 43.34 25.50
C ASP A 17 5.43 41.91 26.04
N TRP A 18 6.57 41.26 26.32
CA TRP A 18 6.59 39.92 26.91
C TRP A 18 6.11 39.92 28.36
N ASN A 19 6.48 40.94 29.15
CA ASN A 19 6.00 41.08 30.51
C ASN A 19 4.48 41.33 30.55
N GLU A 20 3.95 42.15 29.64
CA GLU A 20 2.51 42.39 29.50
C GLU A 20 1.78 41.14 28.99
N PHE A 21 2.24 40.50 27.92
CA PHE A 21 1.65 39.27 27.37
C PHE A 21 1.57 38.15 28.41
N LEU A 22 2.63 37.96 29.21
CA LEU A 22 2.67 36.97 30.29
C LEU A 22 1.83 37.37 31.51
N ASN A 23 1.58 38.67 31.74
CA ASN A 23 0.78 39.19 32.86
C ASN A 23 -0.72 39.25 32.53
N GLU A 24 -1.09 39.63 31.30
CA GLU A 24 -2.46 39.76 30.82
C GLU A 24 -3.08 38.40 30.48
N SER A 25 -2.25 37.44 30.06
CA SER A 25 -2.65 36.04 30.04
C SER A 25 -2.74 35.53 31.49
N GLY A 26 -3.89 35.78 32.12
CA GLY A 26 -4.37 35.04 33.27
C GLY A 26 -4.53 33.57 32.89
N TYR A 27 -3.40 32.86 32.78
CA TYR A 27 -3.33 31.44 32.51
C TYR A 27 -3.92 30.73 33.71
N VAL A 28 -5.22 30.44 33.61
CA VAL A 28 -5.81 29.32 34.32
C VAL A 28 -4.97 28.12 33.92
N SER A 29 -4.16 27.64 34.86
CA SER A 29 -3.59 26.31 34.81
C SER A 29 -4.78 25.35 34.90
N THR A 30 -5.46 25.12 33.78
CA THR A 30 -6.11 23.84 33.60
C THR A 30 -4.95 22.87 33.57
N LYS A 31 -4.64 22.30 34.75
CA LYS A 31 -4.15 20.94 34.80
C LYS A 31 -5.12 20.19 33.89
N GLU A 32 -4.70 19.92 32.65
CA GLU A 32 -5.14 18.69 32.03
C GLU A 32 -4.70 17.64 33.04
N GLU A 33 -5.66 17.16 33.83
CA GLU A 33 -5.47 15.96 34.61
C GLU A 33 -5.07 14.92 33.58
N PHE A 34 -3.78 14.63 33.55
CA PHE A 34 -3.28 13.42 32.95
C PHE A 34 -4.03 12.30 33.68
N ASP A 35 -5.09 11.81 33.05
CA ASP A 35 -5.84 10.68 33.54
C ASP A 35 -4.90 9.47 33.44
N PRO A 36 -4.37 8.95 34.56
CA PRO A 36 -3.45 7.82 34.55
C PRO A 36 -4.13 6.53 34.07
N ASN A 37 -5.46 6.57 33.90
CA ASN A 37 -6.30 5.48 33.42
C ASN A 37 -6.63 5.57 31.93
N VAL A 38 -6.04 6.50 31.16
CA VAL A 38 -5.89 6.24 29.72
C VAL A 38 -4.86 5.12 29.64
N GLU A 39 -5.34 3.88 29.70
CA GLU A 39 -4.60 2.73 29.22
C GLU A 39 -4.24 3.05 27.77
N GLU A 40 -3.06 3.63 27.57
CA GLU A 40 -2.28 3.42 26.37
C GLU A 40 -2.11 1.90 26.31
N TRP A 41 -3.10 1.23 25.71
CA TRP A 41 -2.85 -0.01 25.02
C TRP A 41 -1.82 0.35 23.96
N ASP A 42 -0.54 0.30 24.37
CA ASP A 42 0.50 -0.22 23.52
C ASP A 42 -0.09 -1.51 22.96
N ASN A 43 -0.67 -1.39 21.77
CA ASN A 43 -0.93 -2.52 20.90
C ASN A 43 0.44 -3.11 20.63
N GLN A 44 0.93 -3.92 21.56
CA GLN A 44 1.87 -4.98 21.28
C GLN A 44 1.10 -5.89 20.34
N GLY A 45 1.13 -5.53 19.06
CA GLY A 45 0.60 -6.38 18.00
C GLY A 45 1.23 -7.74 18.22
N ALA A 46 0.39 -8.75 18.43
CA ALA A 46 0.85 -10.11 18.57
C ALA A 46 1.82 -10.38 17.42
N SER A 47 3.07 -10.75 17.74
CA SER A 47 4.04 -11.16 16.72
C SER A 47 3.38 -12.30 15.96
N GLN A 48 3.01 -12.04 14.70
CA GLN A 48 2.45 -13.10 13.87
C GLN A 48 3.55 -14.13 13.67
N VAL A 49 3.23 -15.40 13.93
CA VAL A 49 4.16 -16.52 13.73
C VAL A 49 4.51 -16.55 12.25
N SER A 50 5.79 -16.43 11.91
CA SER A 50 6.21 -16.48 10.50
C SER A 50 6.24 -17.92 9.99
N LEU A 51 6.17 -18.10 8.67
CA LEU A 51 6.37 -19.39 8.03
C LEU A 51 7.70 -20.03 8.48
N GLU A 52 8.76 -19.22 8.52
CA GLU A 52 10.07 -19.65 8.99
C GLU A 52 10.03 -20.20 10.42
N ASP A 53 9.30 -19.54 11.33
CA ASP A 53 9.13 -20.01 12.72
C ASP A 53 8.40 -21.37 12.75
N THR A 54 7.31 -21.52 11.98
CA THR A 54 6.57 -22.78 11.92
C THR A 54 7.38 -23.95 11.36
N LEU A 55 8.28 -23.68 10.41
CA LEU A 55 9.14 -24.69 9.81
C LEU A 55 10.30 -25.06 10.76
N LYS A 56 10.85 -24.09 11.51
CA LYS A 56 11.87 -24.36 12.53
C LYS A 56 11.32 -25.24 13.65
N ASP A 57 10.09 -25.00 14.08
CA ASP A 57 9.41 -25.87 15.05
C ASP A 57 9.27 -27.31 14.50
N GLN A 58 8.98 -27.46 13.21
CA GLN A 58 8.90 -28.77 12.57
C GLN A 58 10.26 -29.48 12.45
N ILE A 59 11.35 -28.74 12.22
CA ILE A 59 12.71 -29.31 12.29
C ILE A 59 12.96 -29.93 13.65
N LEU A 60 12.64 -29.21 14.72
CA LEU A 60 12.86 -29.69 16.09
C LEU A 60 12.09 -30.99 16.36
N LEU A 61 10.94 -31.17 15.71
CA LEU A 61 10.09 -32.35 15.82
C LEU A 61 10.44 -33.49 14.85
N SER A 62 11.28 -33.23 13.83
CA SER A 62 11.58 -34.17 12.75
C SER A 62 12.55 -35.31 13.11
N GLY A 63 13.19 -35.23 14.29
CA GLY A 63 14.10 -36.26 14.78
C GLY A 63 15.48 -36.28 14.10
N LEU A 64 15.84 -35.21 13.39
CA LEU A 64 17.19 -34.98 12.86
C LEU A 64 18.21 -34.83 13.99
N ASP A 65 19.45 -35.27 13.72
CA ASP A 65 20.60 -35.04 14.60
C ASP A 65 21.04 -33.57 14.58
N GLU A 66 21.95 -33.16 15.47
CA GLU A 66 22.38 -31.75 15.58
C GLU A 66 22.95 -31.21 14.26
N ALA A 67 23.64 -32.06 13.48
CA ALA A 67 24.13 -31.71 12.16
C ALA A 67 22.97 -31.51 11.16
N GLY A 68 22.02 -32.44 11.10
CA GLY A 68 20.83 -32.33 10.26
C GLY A 68 19.94 -31.14 10.61
N GLN A 69 19.80 -30.80 11.90
CA GLN A 69 19.07 -29.61 12.34
C GLN A 69 19.73 -28.32 11.83
N THR A 70 21.06 -28.23 11.93
CA THR A 70 21.82 -27.08 11.42
C THR A 70 21.64 -26.91 9.90
N ILE A 71 21.70 -28.01 9.16
CA ILE A 71 21.46 -28.01 7.71
C ILE A 71 20.02 -27.59 7.40
N GLY A 72 19.04 -28.12 8.12
CA GLY A 72 17.64 -27.81 7.90
C GLY A 72 17.30 -26.35 8.22
N GLU A 73 17.84 -25.79 9.31
CA GLU A 73 17.69 -24.36 9.64
C GLU A 73 18.25 -23.48 8.52
N PHE A 74 19.40 -23.87 7.96
CA PHE A 74 19.99 -23.17 6.82
C PHE A 74 19.12 -23.27 5.57
N ILE A 75 18.55 -24.45 5.27
CA ILE A 75 17.61 -24.64 4.16
C ILE A 75 16.39 -23.73 4.34
N ILE A 76 15.75 -23.73 5.52
CA ILE A 76 14.58 -22.89 5.80
C ILE A 76 14.91 -21.41 5.61
N GLY A 77 16.07 -20.97 6.11
CA GLY A 77 16.51 -19.57 5.95
C GLY A 77 16.74 -19.14 4.49
N ASN A 78 16.81 -20.09 3.55
CA ASN A 78 16.94 -19.85 2.11
C ASN A 78 15.62 -20.08 1.34
N ILE A 79 14.50 -20.25 2.03
CA ILE A 79 13.17 -20.36 1.43
C ILE A 79 12.58 -18.96 1.22
N ASP A 80 12.06 -18.69 0.03
CA ASP A 80 11.42 -17.41 -0.30
C ASP A 80 9.99 -17.29 0.25
N GLU A 81 9.38 -16.13 0.05
CA GLU A 81 8.01 -15.85 0.49
C GLU A 81 6.94 -16.72 -0.21
N ASP A 82 7.27 -17.29 -1.38
CA ASP A 82 6.40 -18.19 -2.13
C ASP A 82 6.58 -19.65 -1.70
N GLY A 83 7.59 -19.96 -0.88
CA GLY A 83 7.89 -21.28 -0.32
C GLY A 83 8.93 -22.09 -1.12
N PHE A 84 9.67 -21.46 -2.04
CA PHE A 84 10.70 -22.10 -2.87
C PHE A 84 12.11 -21.91 -2.31
N LEU A 85 12.96 -22.93 -2.46
CA LEU A 85 14.37 -22.84 -2.13
C LEU A 85 15.12 -22.02 -3.20
N ILE A 86 15.71 -20.89 -2.79
CA ILE A 86 16.42 -19.98 -3.70
C ILE A 86 17.83 -20.50 -4.01
N SER A 87 18.50 -21.05 -3.01
CA SER A 87 19.90 -21.46 -3.07
C SER A 87 20.04 -22.87 -3.62
N ALA A 88 21.08 -23.11 -4.43
CA ALA A 88 21.39 -24.45 -4.91
C ALA A 88 21.88 -25.33 -3.75
N VAL A 89 21.60 -26.64 -3.81
CA VAL A 89 21.98 -27.59 -2.75
C VAL A 89 23.50 -27.68 -2.62
N GLU A 90 24.20 -27.54 -3.75
CA GLU A 90 25.65 -27.49 -3.84
C GLU A 90 26.23 -26.26 -3.10
N ASP A 91 25.60 -25.09 -3.26
CA ASP A 91 26.02 -23.88 -2.57
C ASP A 91 25.83 -24.00 -1.04
N ILE A 92 24.73 -24.61 -0.62
CA ILE A 92 24.45 -24.88 0.80
C ILE A 92 25.50 -25.84 1.38
N ALA A 93 25.83 -26.90 0.65
CA ALA A 93 26.84 -27.89 1.03
C ALA A 93 28.23 -27.24 1.19
N ASP A 94 28.63 -26.40 0.23
CA ASP A 94 29.90 -25.67 0.25
C ASP A 94 30.01 -24.69 1.44
N ILE A 95 28.93 -23.99 1.77
CA ILE A 95 28.89 -23.02 2.88
C ILE A 95 28.99 -23.73 4.24
N LEU A 96 28.29 -24.85 4.39
CA LEU A 96 28.26 -25.61 5.64
C LEU A 96 29.44 -26.59 5.78
N GLY A 97 30.19 -26.84 4.69
CA GLY A 97 31.30 -27.78 4.65
C GLY A 97 30.85 -29.24 4.81
N VAL A 98 29.68 -29.58 4.28
CA VAL A 98 29.06 -30.92 4.35
C VAL A 98 28.92 -31.53 2.96
N ASP A 99 28.69 -32.84 2.88
CA ASP A 99 28.43 -33.50 1.61
C ASP A 99 27.06 -33.14 1.05
N VAL A 100 26.96 -32.98 -0.28
CA VAL A 100 25.69 -32.68 -0.97
C VAL A 100 24.61 -33.73 -0.66
N GLU A 101 25.00 -34.99 -0.49
CA GLU A 101 24.08 -36.08 -0.13
C GLU A 101 23.42 -35.90 1.25
N GLU A 102 24.11 -35.25 2.19
CA GLU A 102 23.56 -34.91 3.51
C GLU A 102 22.49 -33.82 3.37
N VAL A 103 22.78 -32.78 2.57
CA VAL A 103 21.83 -31.68 2.33
C VAL A 103 20.59 -32.18 1.60
N GLU A 104 20.74 -33.03 0.58
CA GLU A 104 19.62 -33.69 -0.11
C GLU A 104 18.75 -34.52 0.84
N ARG A 105 19.37 -35.25 1.78
CA ARG A 105 18.63 -36.05 2.76
C ARG A 105 17.80 -35.17 3.68
N VAL A 106 18.39 -34.10 4.19
CA VAL A 106 17.68 -33.16 5.08
C VAL A 106 16.59 -32.41 4.30
N LEU A 107 16.86 -32.02 3.06
CA LEU A 107 15.87 -31.39 2.18
C LEU A 107 14.67 -32.31 1.93
N ALA A 108 14.89 -33.62 1.75
CA ALA A 108 13.80 -34.59 1.61
C ALA A 108 12.93 -34.69 2.87
N VAL A 109 13.49 -34.45 4.06
CA VAL A 109 12.72 -34.32 5.30
C VAL A 109 11.93 -33.02 5.32
N VAL A 110 12.54 -31.89 4.93
CA VAL A 110 11.85 -30.60 4.81
C VAL A 110 10.67 -30.68 3.84
N HIS A 111 10.76 -31.45 2.76
CA HIS A 111 9.65 -31.67 1.83
C HIS A 111 8.43 -32.38 2.45
N THR A 112 8.57 -32.99 3.63
CA THR A 112 7.46 -33.61 4.38
C THR A 112 6.77 -32.65 5.35
N PHE A 113 7.24 -31.41 5.45
CA PHE A 113 6.69 -30.41 6.36
C PHE A 113 5.42 -29.77 5.80
N GLU A 114 4.62 -29.22 6.70
CA GLU A 114 3.49 -28.36 6.36
C GLU A 114 3.97 -26.90 6.26
N PRO A 115 3.62 -26.15 5.20
CA PRO A 115 2.74 -26.52 4.08
C PRO A 115 3.41 -27.42 3.03
N SER A 116 2.65 -28.39 2.50
CA SER A 116 3.12 -29.35 1.50
C SER A 116 3.75 -28.70 0.27
N GLY A 117 4.91 -29.20 -0.15
CA GLY A 117 5.68 -28.68 -1.28
C GLY A 117 6.60 -27.50 -0.95
N VAL A 118 6.72 -27.12 0.33
CA VAL A 118 7.69 -26.15 0.81
C VAL A 118 9.14 -26.65 0.63
N GLY A 119 10.07 -25.74 0.31
CA GLY A 119 11.46 -26.09 0.05
C GLY A 119 11.69 -26.74 -1.33
N ALA A 120 10.69 -26.72 -2.21
CA ALA A 120 10.88 -27.13 -3.61
C ALA A 120 11.79 -26.13 -4.35
N ARG A 121 12.61 -26.61 -5.30
CA ARG A 121 13.49 -25.76 -6.11
C ARG A 121 12.75 -25.08 -7.26
N ASN A 122 11.60 -25.62 -7.63
CA ASN A 122 10.78 -25.10 -8.71
C ASN A 122 9.32 -25.56 -8.59
N LEU A 123 8.43 -24.92 -9.36
CA LEU A 123 7.00 -25.23 -9.39
C LEU A 123 6.70 -26.70 -9.74
N ARG A 124 7.50 -27.33 -10.61
CA ARG A 124 7.28 -28.74 -10.97
C ARG A 124 7.51 -29.63 -9.76
N GLU A 125 8.63 -29.46 -9.07
CA GLU A 125 8.97 -30.21 -7.88
C GLU A 125 7.94 -29.99 -6.77
N CYS A 126 7.51 -28.75 -6.54
CA CYS A 126 6.48 -28.40 -5.57
C CYS A 126 5.17 -29.18 -5.80
N LEU A 127 4.64 -29.14 -7.02
CA LEU A 127 3.41 -29.85 -7.36
C LEU A 127 3.58 -31.38 -7.31
N LEU A 128 4.75 -31.91 -7.65
CA LEU A 128 5.03 -33.34 -7.54
C LEU A 128 5.09 -33.80 -6.08
N ILE A 129 5.65 -33.00 -5.18
CA ILE A 129 5.66 -33.29 -3.73
C ILE A 129 4.22 -33.37 -3.21
N GLN A 130 3.39 -32.38 -3.54
CA GLN A 130 1.99 -32.35 -3.12
C GLN A 130 1.17 -33.53 -3.66
N LEU A 131 1.38 -33.91 -4.93
CA LEU A 131 0.71 -35.07 -5.53
C LEU A 131 1.12 -36.39 -4.86
N LYS A 132 2.40 -36.54 -4.52
CA LYS A 132 2.89 -37.72 -3.78
C LYS A 132 2.25 -37.83 -2.41
N GLU A 133 2.13 -36.71 -1.69
CA GLU A 133 1.53 -36.68 -0.36
C GLU A 133 0.03 -37.03 -0.38
N GLN A 134 -0.69 -36.59 -1.42
CA GLN A 134 -2.09 -36.96 -1.63
C GLN A 134 -2.31 -38.46 -1.97
N GLY A 135 -1.23 -39.23 -2.16
CA GLY A 135 -1.31 -40.64 -2.56
C GLY A 135 -1.66 -40.84 -4.03
N GLU A 136 -1.57 -39.78 -4.85
CA GLU A 136 -1.81 -39.77 -6.30
C GLU A 136 -0.57 -40.24 -7.08
N ASP A 137 0.19 -41.19 -6.50
CA ASP A 137 1.40 -41.74 -7.09
C ASP A 137 1.05 -42.53 -8.37
N GLY A 138 1.51 -42.03 -9.52
CA GLY A 138 1.29 -42.65 -10.82
C GLY A 138 -0.01 -42.26 -11.51
N CYS A 139 -0.75 -41.26 -11.00
CA CYS A 139 -1.91 -40.70 -11.70
C CYS A 139 -1.50 -39.98 -13.01
N LEU A 140 -2.46 -39.80 -13.92
CA LEU A 140 -2.25 -39.02 -15.14
C LEU A 140 -1.87 -37.56 -14.85
N ALA A 141 -2.31 -37.00 -13.71
CA ALA A 141 -1.94 -35.65 -13.29
C ALA A 141 -0.44 -35.52 -12.99
N MET A 142 0.18 -36.53 -12.39
CA MET A 142 1.62 -36.56 -12.13
C MET A 142 2.43 -36.52 -13.45
N LEU A 143 2.02 -37.31 -14.45
CA LEU A 143 2.63 -37.29 -15.78
C LEU A 143 2.48 -35.92 -16.46
N VAL A 144 1.33 -35.27 -16.31
CA VAL A 144 1.10 -33.92 -16.81
C VAL A 144 2.06 -32.91 -16.16
N VAL A 145 2.24 -32.96 -14.84
CA VAL A 145 3.16 -32.08 -14.12
C VAL A 145 4.62 -32.38 -14.47
N GLN A 146 4.98 -33.65 -14.62
CA GLN A 146 6.36 -34.06 -14.90
C GLN A 146 6.81 -33.63 -16.30
N ASP A 147 6.03 -33.95 -17.34
CA ASP A 147 6.46 -33.84 -18.74
C ASP A 147 5.77 -32.73 -19.53
N HIS A 148 4.57 -32.31 -19.11
CA HIS A 148 3.71 -31.40 -19.88
C HIS A 148 3.32 -30.11 -19.15
N LEU A 149 3.99 -29.75 -18.04
CA LEU A 149 3.66 -28.56 -17.23
C LEU A 149 3.64 -27.25 -18.04
N ASN A 150 4.58 -27.07 -18.97
CA ASN A 150 4.64 -25.87 -19.81
C ASN A 150 3.42 -25.76 -20.76
N ASP A 151 2.92 -26.90 -21.24
CA ASP A 151 1.71 -26.96 -22.05
C ASP A 151 0.46 -26.77 -21.19
N TRP A 152 0.48 -27.27 -19.96
CA TRP A 152 -0.58 -27.08 -18.97
C TRP A 152 -0.75 -25.61 -18.59
N ILE A 153 0.33 -24.94 -18.14
CA ILE A 153 0.35 -23.50 -17.81
C ILE A 153 -0.12 -22.68 -19.01
N GLY A 154 0.29 -23.08 -20.22
CA GLY A 154 -0.12 -22.43 -21.46
C GLY A 154 -1.57 -22.70 -21.89
N ARG A 155 -2.38 -23.42 -21.10
CA ARG A 155 -3.72 -23.93 -21.45
C ARG A 155 -3.76 -24.60 -22.83
N ARG A 156 -2.70 -25.33 -23.22
CA ARG A 156 -2.61 -26.10 -24.46
C ARG A 156 -3.12 -27.53 -24.26
N TYR A 157 -4.30 -27.67 -23.65
CA TYR A 157 -4.88 -28.97 -23.30
C TYR A 157 -4.98 -29.92 -24.49
N SER A 158 -5.26 -29.41 -25.69
CA SER A 158 -5.29 -30.22 -26.92
C SER A 158 -3.96 -30.92 -27.24
N ARG A 159 -2.81 -30.35 -26.84
CA ARG A 159 -1.50 -30.99 -27.02
C ARG A 159 -1.26 -32.05 -25.97
N VAL A 160 -1.62 -31.76 -24.72
CA VAL A 160 -1.56 -32.71 -23.60
C VAL A 160 -2.43 -33.94 -23.88
N CYS A 161 -3.67 -33.73 -24.36
CA CYS A 161 -4.57 -34.82 -24.74
C CYS A 161 -4.00 -35.74 -25.82
N ARG A 162 -3.33 -35.16 -26.83
CA ARG A 162 -2.71 -35.93 -27.92
C ARG A 162 -1.46 -36.66 -27.47
N ALA A 163 -0.67 -36.06 -26.57
CA ALA A 163 0.59 -36.64 -26.10
C ALA A 163 0.33 -37.82 -25.16
N LEU A 164 -0.63 -37.68 -24.25
CA LEU A 164 -0.98 -38.70 -23.25
C LEU A 164 -2.12 -39.63 -23.68
N ASN A 165 -2.70 -39.40 -24.86
CA ASN A 165 -3.85 -40.14 -25.41
C ASN A 165 -5.05 -40.21 -24.44
N ILE A 166 -5.34 -39.08 -23.79
CA ILE A 166 -6.43 -38.94 -22.80
C ILE A 166 -7.70 -38.36 -23.41
N CYS A 167 -8.84 -38.79 -22.89
CA CYS A 167 -10.18 -38.32 -23.24
C CYS A 167 -10.50 -36.98 -22.57
N LYS A 168 -11.62 -36.35 -22.98
CA LYS A 168 -12.07 -35.07 -22.38
C LYS A 168 -12.50 -35.22 -20.92
N GLU A 169 -13.07 -36.37 -20.55
CA GLU A 169 -13.51 -36.66 -19.18
C GLU A 169 -12.29 -36.75 -18.26
N GLU A 170 -11.28 -37.55 -18.63
CA GLU A 170 -10.00 -37.65 -17.92
C GLU A 170 -9.26 -36.32 -17.82
N LEU A 171 -9.36 -35.45 -18.84
CA LEU A 171 -8.80 -34.11 -18.78
C LEU A 171 -9.46 -33.27 -17.68
N THR A 172 -10.78 -33.37 -17.51
CA THR A 172 -11.50 -32.65 -16.45
C THR A 172 -11.07 -33.14 -15.08
N ASP A 173 -10.96 -34.46 -14.88
CA ASP A 173 -10.48 -35.04 -13.61
C ASP A 173 -9.07 -34.55 -13.27
N ILE A 174 -8.15 -34.54 -14.25
CA ILE A 174 -6.80 -33.99 -14.06
C ILE A 174 -6.84 -32.49 -13.74
N GLN A 175 -7.78 -31.73 -14.31
CA GLN A 175 -7.94 -30.32 -13.99
C GLN A 175 -8.38 -30.11 -12.55
N GLU A 176 -9.31 -30.92 -12.05
CA GLU A 176 -9.77 -30.85 -10.66
C GLU A 176 -8.63 -31.18 -9.70
N VAL A 177 -7.86 -32.23 -9.96
CA VAL A 177 -6.70 -32.60 -9.15
C VAL A 177 -5.65 -31.49 -9.13
N ILE A 178 -5.19 -31.01 -10.31
CA ILE A 178 -4.16 -29.96 -10.36
C ILE A 178 -4.67 -28.62 -9.80
N ALA A 179 -5.97 -28.32 -9.92
CA ALA A 179 -6.55 -27.11 -9.34
C ALA A 179 -6.65 -27.16 -7.81
N SER A 180 -6.66 -28.36 -7.21
CA SER A 180 -6.63 -28.54 -5.75
C SER A 180 -5.26 -28.28 -5.12
N LEU A 181 -4.18 -28.28 -5.94
CA LEU A 181 -2.81 -28.09 -5.49
C LEU A 181 -2.49 -26.62 -5.23
N ASN A 182 -1.57 -26.34 -4.30
CA ASN A 182 -1.11 -24.99 -3.99
C ASN A 182 0.21 -24.68 -4.72
N PRO A 183 0.22 -23.84 -5.77
CA PRO A 183 1.44 -23.50 -6.50
C PRO A 183 2.42 -22.61 -5.71
N LYS A 184 2.01 -22.08 -4.56
CA LYS A 184 2.80 -21.19 -3.69
C LYS A 184 2.59 -21.59 -2.23
N PRO A 185 3.24 -22.65 -1.76
CA PRO A 185 3.01 -23.18 -0.41
C PRO A 185 3.36 -22.16 0.69
N GLY A 186 4.36 -21.30 0.47
CA GLY A 186 4.74 -20.26 1.44
C GLY A 186 3.82 -19.04 1.47
N PHE A 187 2.96 -18.89 0.45
CA PHE A 187 2.01 -17.77 0.40
C PHE A 187 0.85 -18.03 1.37
N THR A 188 0.93 -17.40 2.53
CA THR A 188 -0.20 -17.33 3.46
C THR A 188 -1.09 -16.16 3.03
N PRO A 189 -2.38 -16.37 2.74
CA PRO A 189 -3.32 -15.30 2.37
C PRO A 189 -3.69 -14.40 3.54
N GLU A 190 -3.22 -14.72 4.75
CA GLU A 190 -3.26 -13.79 5.86
C GLU A 190 -2.65 -12.47 5.39
N PRO A 191 -3.36 -11.35 5.55
CA PRO A 191 -2.81 -10.08 5.17
C PRO A 191 -1.56 -9.95 6.03
N ARG A 192 -0.37 -10.07 5.41
CA ARG A 192 0.82 -9.44 5.94
C ARG A 192 0.34 -8.06 6.28
N VAL A 193 0.23 -7.76 7.57
CA VAL A 193 -0.15 -6.46 8.06
C VAL A 193 1.06 -5.54 7.84
N ASN A 194 1.55 -5.49 6.60
CA ASN A 194 2.31 -4.40 6.05
C ASN A 194 1.29 -3.28 5.84
N PHE A 195 0.80 -2.77 6.96
CA PHE A 195 0.20 -1.46 7.04
C PHE A 195 1.26 -0.45 6.63
N ASN A 196 1.43 -0.26 5.32
CA ASN A 196 1.59 1.09 4.81
C ASN A 196 0.24 1.82 4.99
N LEU A 197 -0.31 1.84 6.22
CA LEU A 197 -1.44 2.69 6.53
C LEU A 197 -0.88 4.10 6.45
N VAL A 198 -1.18 4.75 5.33
CA VAL A 198 -0.97 6.17 5.22
C VAL A 198 -1.91 6.81 6.23
N VAL A 199 -1.35 7.34 7.31
CA VAL A 199 -2.11 8.11 8.30
C VAL A 199 -2.46 9.45 7.64
N PRO A 200 -3.75 9.74 7.40
CA PRO A 200 -4.16 10.94 6.70
C PRO A 200 -3.97 12.18 7.59
N ASP A 201 -3.47 13.27 7.03
CA ASP A 201 -3.31 14.55 7.74
C ASP A 201 -4.66 15.30 7.89
N LEU A 202 -5.59 15.05 6.96
CA LEU A 202 -6.89 15.70 6.87
C LEU A 202 -8.01 14.65 6.80
N GLU A 203 -9.20 15.04 7.23
CA GLU A 203 -10.42 14.25 7.08
C GLU A 203 -11.53 15.13 6.46
N VAL A 204 -12.30 14.53 5.55
CA VAL A 204 -13.51 15.13 4.98
C VAL A 204 -14.70 14.23 5.29
N ALA A 205 -15.63 14.76 6.08
CA ALA A 205 -16.87 14.09 6.44
C ALA A 205 -18.08 14.84 5.87
N LYS A 206 -19.09 14.11 5.40
CA LYS A 206 -20.38 14.68 4.98
C LYS A 206 -21.28 14.81 6.20
N VAL A 207 -21.71 16.03 6.51
CA VAL A 207 -22.65 16.34 7.60
C VAL A 207 -23.86 17.04 7.00
N GLY A 208 -24.95 16.30 6.84
CA GLY A 208 -26.11 16.76 6.08
C GLY A 208 -25.78 16.92 4.59
N GLU A 209 -26.00 18.12 4.05
CA GLU A 209 -25.70 18.44 2.64
C GLU A 209 -24.29 19.01 2.42
N ASP A 210 -23.57 19.33 3.50
CA ASP A 210 -22.28 19.99 3.42
C ASP A 210 -21.11 19.07 3.84
N PHE A 211 -19.93 19.38 3.32
CA PHE A 211 -18.69 18.68 3.64
C PHE A 211 -17.87 19.49 4.63
N ILE A 212 -17.55 18.87 5.76
CA ILE A 212 -16.71 19.45 6.80
C ILE A 212 -15.30 18.90 6.66
N VAL A 213 -14.31 19.80 6.68
CA VAL A 213 -12.88 19.47 6.63
C VAL A 213 -12.27 19.69 8.00
N SER A 214 -11.65 18.66 8.55
CA SER A 214 -10.92 18.65 9.82
C SER A 214 -9.47 18.16 9.65
N LEU A 215 -8.61 18.48 10.62
CA LEU A 215 -7.27 17.91 10.72
C LEU A 215 -7.33 16.64 11.58
N THR A 216 -6.54 15.64 11.22
CA THR A 216 -6.38 14.43 12.04
C THR A 216 -5.39 14.74 13.16
N ASP A 217 -5.87 15.22 14.31
CA ASP A 217 -5.02 15.73 15.41
C ASP A 217 -4.31 14.66 16.25
N ARG A 218 -4.16 13.42 15.76
CA ARG A 218 -3.68 12.31 16.59
C ARG A 218 -2.20 12.41 17.02
N ASN A 219 -1.34 13.15 16.31
CA ASN A 219 0.11 13.06 16.51
C ASN A 219 0.83 14.40 16.78
N ALA A 220 0.13 15.52 16.98
CA ALA A 220 0.79 16.81 17.17
C ALA A 220 0.38 17.46 18.50
N PRO A 221 1.26 17.44 19.53
CA PRO A 221 0.95 18.01 20.84
C PRO A 221 0.69 19.51 20.74
N SER A 222 -0.17 20.04 21.61
CA SER A 222 -0.38 21.49 21.69
C SER A 222 0.91 22.16 22.15
N LEU A 223 1.53 22.95 21.29
CA LEU A 223 2.76 23.67 21.61
C LEU A 223 2.42 24.93 22.41
N ARG A 224 3.03 25.07 23.59
CA ARG A 224 2.86 26.24 24.47
C ARG A 224 4.22 26.68 24.96
N ILE A 225 4.38 27.98 25.21
CA ILE A 225 5.58 28.53 25.81
C ILE A 225 5.57 28.21 27.31
N SER A 226 6.67 27.62 27.81
CA SER A 226 6.76 27.24 29.22
C SER A 226 6.71 28.47 30.14
N PRO A 227 5.88 28.45 31.22
CA PRO A 227 5.83 29.52 32.20
C PRO A 227 7.15 29.78 32.94
N ILE A 228 8.09 28.84 32.92
CA ILE A 228 9.40 28.98 33.59
C ILE A 228 10.19 30.18 33.06
N TYR A 229 10.02 30.51 31.77
CA TYR A 229 10.68 31.67 31.17
C TYR A 229 10.16 33.01 31.73
N ARG A 230 8.91 33.05 32.24
CA ARG A 230 8.37 34.21 32.98
C ARG A 230 9.17 34.45 34.26
N THR A 231 9.49 33.39 34.99
CA THR A 231 10.29 33.47 36.21
C THR A 231 11.71 33.94 35.91
N LEU A 232 12.32 33.46 34.81
CA LEU A 232 13.66 33.88 34.39
C LEU A 232 13.72 35.35 33.94
N LEU A 233 12.70 35.85 33.24
CA LEU A 233 12.59 37.27 32.90
C LEU A 233 12.40 38.15 34.15
N SER A 234 11.61 37.69 35.14
CA SER A 234 11.42 38.43 36.40
C SER A 234 12.64 38.42 37.33
N GLN A 235 13.44 37.33 37.35
CA GLN A 235 14.61 37.19 38.24
C GLN A 235 15.89 37.78 37.67
N SER A 236 15.91 38.08 36.38
CA SER A 236 17.10 38.56 35.67
C SER A 236 17.41 40.04 35.89
N GLU A 237 16.67 40.78 36.74
CA GLU A 237 17.18 42.05 37.29
C GLU A 237 18.54 41.90 37.98
N LYS A 238 18.88 40.68 38.45
CA LYS A 238 20.15 40.37 39.15
C LYS A 238 21.22 39.72 38.27
N SER A 239 20.86 39.25 37.07
CA SER A 239 21.74 38.49 36.16
C SER A 239 21.88 39.26 34.86
N GLY A 240 23.09 39.62 34.47
CA GLY A 240 23.39 40.70 33.52
C GLY A 240 22.61 40.73 32.20
N THR A 241 22.59 41.93 31.59
CA THR A 241 21.79 42.36 30.43
C THR A 241 21.87 41.44 29.21
N GLU A 242 22.96 40.69 29.04
CA GLU A 242 23.15 39.77 27.92
C GLU A 242 22.30 38.49 28.02
N ALA A 243 22.12 37.96 29.23
CA ALA A 243 21.30 36.77 29.46
C ALA A 243 19.82 37.06 29.18
N LYS A 244 19.36 38.29 29.46
CA LYS A 244 17.99 38.75 29.15
C LYS A 244 17.72 38.81 27.66
N LYS A 245 18.62 39.47 26.90
CA LYS A 245 18.50 39.59 25.44
C LYS A 245 18.39 38.22 24.78
N PHE A 246 19.22 37.28 25.22
CA PHE A 246 19.17 35.91 24.73
C PHE A 246 17.82 35.23 24.98
N VAL A 247 17.24 35.38 26.18
CA VAL A 247 15.93 34.79 26.50
C VAL A 247 14.81 35.39 25.64
N VAL A 248 14.78 36.72 25.47
CA VAL A 248 13.78 37.39 24.62
C VAL A 248 13.88 36.92 23.16
N GLU A 249 15.09 36.81 22.62
CA GLU A 249 15.32 36.30 21.25
C GLU A 249 14.81 34.86 21.07
N ARG A 250 15.05 33.99 22.07
CA ARG A 250 14.55 32.60 22.05
C ARG A 250 13.04 32.53 22.19
N LEU A 251 12.42 33.42 22.97
CA LEU A 251 10.96 33.50 23.10
C LEU A 251 10.30 33.97 21.80
N ASN A 252 10.87 34.99 21.14
CA ASN A 252 10.41 35.44 19.83
C ASN A 252 10.53 34.32 18.78
N SER A 253 11.64 33.59 18.80
CA SER A 253 11.83 32.41 17.92
C SER A 253 10.78 31.30 18.19
N ALA A 254 10.47 31.03 19.46
CA ALA A 254 9.46 30.04 19.83
C ALA A 254 8.04 30.47 19.43
N ARG A 255 7.70 31.74 19.64
CA ARG A 255 6.41 32.30 19.21
C ARG A 255 6.24 32.25 17.69
N TRP A 256 7.28 32.67 16.96
CA TRP A 256 7.30 32.59 15.51
C TRP A 256 7.07 31.16 15.03
N PHE A 257 7.74 30.17 15.64
CA PHE A 257 7.57 28.76 15.30
C PHE A 257 6.14 28.25 15.55
N ILE A 258 5.54 28.60 16.70
CA ILE A 258 4.15 28.25 17.01
C ILE A 258 3.19 28.89 16.00
N SER A 259 3.38 30.18 15.69
CA SER A 259 2.59 30.90 14.70
C SER A 259 2.70 30.27 13.31
N ALA A 260 3.90 29.92 12.87
CA ALA A 260 4.15 29.26 11.60
C ALA A 260 3.43 27.90 11.48
N ILE A 261 3.37 27.12 12.57
CA ILE A 261 2.62 25.86 12.61
C ILE A 261 1.11 26.11 12.49
N HIS A 262 0.57 27.09 13.23
CA HIS A 262 -0.84 27.46 13.12
C HIS A 262 -1.21 27.97 11.72
N GLN A 263 -0.32 28.76 11.10
CA GLN A 263 -0.50 29.25 9.74
C GLN A 263 -0.48 28.10 8.72
N ARG A 264 0.44 27.13 8.88
CA ARG A 264 0.48 25.93 8.03
C ARG A 264 -0.82 25.12 8.14
N ARG A 265 -1.32 24.88 9.36
CA ARG A 265 -2.60 24.19 9.61
C ARG A 265 -3.78 24.91 8.96
N THR A 266 -3.85 26.23 9.16
CA THR A 266 -4.91 27.07 8.58
C THR A 266 -4.86 27.06 7.05
N THR A 267 -3.67 27.15 6.48
CA THR A 267 -3.46 27.08 5.03
C THR A 267 -3.93 25.75 4.48
N MET A 268 -3.54 24.64 5.10
CA MET A 268 -3.92 23.29 4.68
C MET A 268 -5.45 23.09 4.69
N LEU A 269 -6.13 23.56 5.75
CA LEU A 269 -7.59 23.55 5.82
C LEU A 269 -8.24 24.41 4.72
N ARG A 270 -7.71 25.61 4.46
CA ARG A 270 -8.23 26.50 3.39
C ARG A 270 -8.09 25.87 2.01
N VAL A 271 -6.93 25.29 1.72
CA VAL A 271 -6.67 24.57 0.46
C VAL A 271 -7.63 23.41 0.30
N MET A 272 -7.77 22.57 1.34
CA MET A 272 -8.65 21.41 1.27
C MET A 272 -10.13 21.80 1.12
N ARG A 273 -10.60 22.85 1.80
CA ARG A 273 -11.97 23.38 1.60
C ARG A 273 -12.18 23.84 0.15
N CYS A 274 -11.20 24.50 -0.45
CA CYS A 274 -11.27 24.89 -1.85
C CYS A 274 -11.34 23.68 -2.79
N ILE A 275 -10.55 22.63 -2.52
CA ILE A 275 -10.60 21.37 -3.27
C ILE A 275 -12.00 20.75 -3.19
N VAL A 276 -12.56 20.62 -1.98
CA VAL A 276 -13.91 20.06 -1.77
C VAL A 276 -14.97 20.85 -2.51
N GLN A 277 -14.92 22.18 -2.49
CA GLN A 277 -15.87 23.03 -3.19
C GLN A 277 -15.80 22.86 -4.72
N ASN A 278 -14.59 22.75 -5.28
CA ASN A 278 -14.40 22.56 -6.72
C ASN A 278 -14.72 21.13 -7.18
N GLN A 279 -14.57 20.15 -6.30
CA GLN A 279 -14.72 18.72 -6.58
C GLN A 279 -15.96 18.09 -5.94
N ARG A 280 -17.04 18.87 -5.72
CA ARG A 280 -18.23 18.41 -4.99
C ARG A 280 -18.80 17.10 -5.57
N GLU A 281 -18.83 16.97 -6.91
CA GLU A 281 -19.31 15.74 -7.57
C GLU A 281 -18.46 14.50 -7.26
N PHE A 282 -17.13 14.65 -7.11
CA PHE A 282 -16.27 13.55 -6.68
C PHE A 282 -16.59 13.12 -5.25
N PHE A 283 -16.79 14.07 -4.33
CA PHE A 283 -17.13 13.73 -2.95
C PHE A 283 -18.52 13.11 -2.81
N ASP A 284 -19.47 13.48 -3.69
CA ASP A 284 -20.83 12.93 -3.69
C ASP A 284 -20.99 11.59 -4.42
N HIS A 285 -20.28 11.37 -5.53
CA HIS A 285 -20.49 10.21 -6.43
C HIS A 285 -19.24 9.33 -6.62
N GLY A 286 -18.09 9.77 -6.09
CA GLY A 286 -16.85 9.02 -6.08
C GLY A 286 -15.96 9.26 -7.31
N LEU A 287 -15.04 8.31 -7.51
CA LEU A 287 -13.91 8.39 -8.43
C LEU A 287 -14.26 8.70 -9.90
N GLY A 288 -15.48 8.38 -10.36
CA GLY A 288 -15.92 8.63 -11.74
C GLY A 288 -16.23 10.10 -12.05
N HIS A 289 -16.37 10.94 -11.03
CA HIS A 289 -16.83 12.34 -11.15
C HIS A 289 -15.74 13.36 -10.79
N LEU A 290 -14.46 12.96 -10.89
CA LEU A 290 -13.34 13.87 -10.68
C LEU A 290 -13.24 14.84 -11.85
N ARG A 291 -13.27 16.14 -11.56
CA ARG A 291 -13.11 17.21 -12.55
C ARG A 291 -11.64 17.61 -12.65
N PRO A 292 -11.11 17.95 -13.83
CA PRO A 292 -9.79 18.56 -13.92
C PRO A 292 -9.74 19.86 -13.10
N MET A 293 -8.66 20.06 -12.33
CA MET A 293 -8.46 21.26 -11.51
C MET A 293 -6.97 21.60 -11.50
N VAL A 294 -6.65 22.87 -11.74
CA VAL A 294 -5.27 23.34 -11.83
C VAL A 294 -4.86 24.02 -10.51
N LEU A 295 -3.60 23.88 -10.11
CA LEU A 295 -3.06 24.54 -8.91
C LEU A 295 -3.28 26.07 -8.93
N GLN A 296 -3.24 26.69 -10.11
CA GLN A 296 -3.49 28.14 -10.29
C GLN A 296 -4.90 28.54 -9.82
N GLU A 297 -5.93 27.75 -10.14
CA GLU A 297 -7.31 28.09 -9.77
C GLU A 297 -7.52 28.09 -8.26
N VAL A 298 -6.85 27.17 -7.56
CA VAL A 298 -6.88 27.10 -6.09
C VAL A 298 -6.03 28.22 -5.49
N ALA A 299 -4.88 28.52 -6.08
CA ALA A 299 -4.02 29.64 -5.69
C ALA A 299 -4.79 30.99 -5.75
N ASP A 300 -5.52 31.24 -6.82
CA ASP A 300 -6.30 32.46 -7.02
C ASP A 300 -7.46 32.57 -6.01
N LYS A 301 -8.16 31.47 -5.73
CA LYS A 301 -9.27 31.43 -4.75
C LYS A 301 -8.82 31.61 -3.31
N VAL A 302 -7.68 31.02 -2.94
CA VAL A 302 -7.14 31.11 -1.58
C VAL A 302 -6.33 32.41 -1.40
N GLY A 303 -5.92 33.06 -2.50
CA GLY A 303 -5.12 34.27 -2.51
C GLY A 303 -3.68 34.00 -2.09
N MET A 304 -3.10 32.91 -2.56
CA MET A 304 -1.72 32.47 -2.24
C MET A 304 -0.95 32.13 -3.51
N HIS A 305 0.38 32.16 -3.46
CA HIS A 305 1.19 31.72 -4.59
C HIS A 305 1.05 30.22 -4.87
N VAL A 306 1.13 29.86 -6.16
CA VAL A 306 1.07 28.46 -6.63
C VAL A 306 2.13 27.58 -5.96
N SER A 307 3.33 28.12 -5.73
CA SER A 307 4.42 27.42 -5.03
C SER A 307 4.03 27.03 -3.60
N THR A 308 3.27 27.87 -2.91
CA THR A 308 2.77 27.59 -1.56
C THR A 308 1.73 26.46 -1.57
N ILE A 309 0.80 26.47 -2.54
CA ILE A 309 -0.20 25.40 -2.68
C ILE A 309 0.50 24.06 -2.98
N SER A 310 1.44 24.05 -3.93
CA SER A 310 2.21 22.86 -4.29
C SER A 310 2.96 22.27 -3.10
N ARG A 311 3.63 23.11 -2.30
CA ARG A 311 4.33 22.69 -1.07
C ARG A 311 3.39 22.13 -0.01
N VAL A 312 2.19 22.70 0.14
CA VAL A 312 1.20 22.26 1.14
C VAL A 312 0.49 20.98 0.71
N SER A 313 0.34 20.72 -0.59
CA SER A 313 -0.31 19.50 -1.10
C SER A 313 0.61 18.27 -1.18
N ASN A 314 1.92 18.48 -1.31
CA ASN A 314 2.86 17.40 -1.59
C ASN A 314 3.11 16.51 -0.37
N GLY A 315 2.95 15.19 -0.50
CA GLY A 315 3.14 14.24 0.61
C GLY A 315 2.14 14.45 1.75
N LYS A 316 0.95 14.97 1.42
CA LYS A 316 -0.16 15.15 2.36
C LYS A 316 -1.36 14.35 1.90
N TYR A 317 -2.01 13.70 2.86
CA TYR A 317 -3.11 12.79 2.58
C TYR A 317 -4.39 13.23 3.25
N VAL A 318 -5.50 12.94 2.60
CA VAL A 318 -6.84 13.22 3.09
C VAL A 318 -7.68 11.96 3.07
N GLN A 319 -8.35 11.68 4.19
CA GLN A 319 -9.39 10.70 4.27
C GLN A 319 -10.70 11.28 3.73
N THR A 320 -11.30 10.58 2.79
CA THR A 320 -12.57 10.95 2.17
C THR A 320 -13.56 9.79 2.34
N PRO A 321 -14.87 9.99 2.08
CA PRO A 321 -15.85 8.91 2.08
C PRO A 321 -15.54 7.78 1.08
N HIS A 322 -14.70 8.06 0.07
CA HIS A 322 -14.31 7.12 -1.00
C HIS A 322 -12.91 6.53 -0.81
N GLY A 323 -12.27 6.76 0.34
CA GLY A 323 -10.93 6.28 0.66
C GLY A 323 -9.91 7.38 0.94
N VAL A 324 -8.64 7.00 1.10
CA VAL A 324 -7.52 7.90 1.39
C VAL A 324 -6.83 8.31 0.09
N PHE A 325 -6.66 9.61 -0.12
CA PHE A 325 -6.03 10.17 -1.32
C PHE A 325 -4.93 11.15 -0.96
N GLU A 326 -3.85 11.18 -1.75
CA GLU A 326 -2.89 12.28 -1.68
C GLU A 326 -3.56 13.57 -2.20
N LEU A 327 -3.31 14.71 -1.58
CA LEU A 327 -3.87 16.00 -2.03
C LEU A 327 -3.48 16.31 -3.49
N LYS A 328 -2.30 15.87 -3.92
CA LYS A 328 -1.82 16.02 -5.30
C LYS A 328 -2.72 15.33 -6.33
N TYR A 329 -3.39 14.24 -5.95
CA TYR A 329 -4.29 13.48 -6.82
C TYR A 329 -5.39 14.34 -7.46
N PHE A 330 -5.87 15.36 -6.73
CA PHE A 330 -6.92 16.27 -7.21
C PHE A 330 -6.42 17.27 -8.27
N PHE A 331 -5.11 17.39 -8.46
CA PHE A 331 -4.47 18.31 -9.42
C PHE A 331 -3.86 17.59 -10.63
N ASP A 332 -3.54 16.30 -10.50
CA ASP A 332 -2.94 15.49 -11.57
C ASP A 332 -3.96 15.06 -12.66
N GLY A 333 -5.24 15.41 -12.50
CA GLY A 333 -6.32 15.11 -13.45
C GLY A 333 -6.36 15.98 -14.71
N GLY A 334 -5.39 16.86 -14.93
CA GLY A 334 -5.36 17.82 -16.03
C GLY A 334 -4.16 17.69 -16.96
N LEU A 335 -4.04 16.58 -17.69
CA LEU A 335 -3.34 16.62 -18.97
C LEU A 335 -4.38 17.04 -20.02
N SER A 336 -4.53 18.35 -20.21
CA SER A 336 -5.34 18.92 -21.26
C SER A 336 -4.80 18.49 -22.62
N THR A 337 -5.59 17.72 -23.38
CA THR A 337 -5.38 17.57 -24.82
C THR A 337 -6.47 18.34 -25.57
N ASP A 338 -6.06 19.16 -26.54
CA ASP A 338 -6.86 20.18 -27.24
C ASP A 338 -8.08 19.69 -28.05
N GLU A 339 -8.43 18.41 -28.02
CA GLU A 339 -9.64 17.91 -28.68
C GLU A 339 -10.30 16.84 -27.81
N GLY A 340 -11.44 17.21 -27.21
CA GLY A 340 -12.27 16.46 -26.27
C GLY A 340 -12.02 14.95 -26.17
N GLY A 341 -11.44 14.51 -25.05
CA GLY A 341 -11.24 13.08 -24.85
C GLY A 341 -10.62 12.56 -23.55
N ASP A 342 -10.40 13.35 -22.48
CA ASP A 342 -9.68 12.84 -21.30
C ASP A 342 -10.55 12.04 -20.30
N VAL A 343 -11.88 12.15 -20.42
CA VAL A 343 -12.83 11.22 -19.77
C VAL A 343 -12.70 9.80 -20.35
N SER A 344 -12.12 9.67 -21.56
CA SER A 344 -12.15 8.42 -22.33
C SER A 344 -11.34 7.30 -21.67
N ALA A 345 -10.14 7.51 -21.15
CA ALA A 345 -9.30 6.39 -20.70
C ALA A 345 -9.87 5.63 -19.48
N LYS A 346 -10.43 6.34 -18.50
CA LYS A 346 -11.02 5.72 -17.30
C LYS A 346 -12.40 5.12 -17.61
N THR A 347 -13.24 5.84 -18.35
CA THR A 347 -14.53 5.33 -18.83
C THR A 347 -14.37 4.12 -19.76
N VAL A 348 -13.34 4.11 -20.61
CA VAL A 348 -13.01 2.97 -21.47
C VAL A 348 -12.56 1.77 -20.63
N LYS A 349 -11.75 1.97 -19.59
CA LYS A 349 -11.36 0.89 -18.66
C LYS A 349 -12.58 0.27 -17.96
N GLU A 350 -13.48 1.09 -17.44
CA GLU A 350 -14.72 0.62 -16.82
C GLU A 350 -15.61 -0.13 -17.82
N LYS A 351 -15.72 0.35 -19.06
CA LYS A 351 -16.48 -0.31 -20.13
C LYS A 351 -15.85 -1.64 -20.54
N ILE A 352 -14.53 -1.71 -20.66
CA ILE A 352 -13.80 -2.96 -20.91
C ILE A 352 -14.09 -3.95 -19.77
N SER A 353 -14.06 -3.49 -18.51
CA SER A 353 -14.39 -4.33 -17.36
C SER A 353 -15.82 -4.87 -17.43
N LYS A 354 -16.82 -4.04 -17.72
CA LYS A 354 -18.22 -4.47 -17.89
C LYS A 354 -18.42 -5.46 -19.03
N LEU A 355 -17.84 -5.20 -20.21
CA LEU A 355 -17.93 -6.10 -21.36
C LEU A 355 -17.31 -7.48 -21.10
N ILE A 356 -16.26 -7.54 -20.26
CA ILE A 356 -15.63 -8.79 -19.87
C ILE A 356 -16.43 -9.48 -18.74
N ALA A 357 -17.06 -8.72 -17.84
CA ALA A 357 -17.94 -9.28 -16.82
C ALA A 357 -19.20 -9.94 -17.43
N ASP A 358 -19.74 -9.37 -18.50
CA ASP A 358 -20.92 -9.88 -19.21
C ASP A 358 -20.57 -10.91 -20.32
N GLU A 359 -19.33 -11.40 -20.40
CA GLU A 359 -18.90 -12.29 -21.49
C GLU A 359 -19.33 -13.75 -21.28
N ASP A 360 -19.53 -14.47 -22.39
CA ASP A 360 -19.70 -15.94 -22.36
C ASP A 360 -18.36 -16.60 -22.02
N SER A 361 -18.30 -17.26 -20.85
CA SER A 361 -17.10 -17.92 -20.34
C SER A 361 -16.57 -19.03 -21.27
N GLN A 362 -17.44 -19.64 -22.08
CA GLN A 362 -17.05 -20.67 -23.07
C GLN A 362 -16.37 -20.09 -24.31
N ASN A 363 -16.68 -18.83 -24.63
CA ASN A 363 -16.15 -18.12 -25.80
C ASN A 363 -15.78 -16.68 -25.44
N PRO A 364 -14.72 -16.47 -24.65
CA PRO A 364 -14.33 -15.15 -24.17
C PRO A 364 -13.99 -14.21 -25.33
N LEU A 365 -14.29 -12.94 -25.13
CA LEU A 365 -14.12 -11.91 -26.15
C LEU A 365 -12.64 -11.60 -26.35
N SER A 366 -12.16 -11.73 -27.59
CA SER A 366 -10.79 -11.33 -27.93
C SER A 366 -10.64 -9.81 -27.85
N ASP A 367 -9.42 -9.33 -27.56
CA ASP A 367 -9.13 -7.88 -27.54
C ASP A 367 -9.53 -7.17 -28.86
N GLN A 368 -9.52 -7.90 -29.98
CA GLN A 368 -9.99 -7.40 -31.27
C GLN A 368 -11.51 -7.24 -31.30
N LYS A 369 -12.27 -8.24 -30.81
CA LYS A 369 -13.73 -8.17 -30.72
C LYS A 369 -14.19 -7.06 -29.76
N ILE A 370 -13.49 -6.87 -28.65
CA ILE A 370 -13.78 -5.78 -27.69
C ILE A 370 -13.58 -4.42 -28.37
N ALA A 371 -12.49 -4.23 -29.12
CA ALA A 371 -12.28 -3.01 -29.91
C ALA A 371 -13.40 -2.78 -30.94
N ASP A 372 -13.84 -3.83 -31.62
CA ASP A 372 -14.90 -3.74 -32.62
C ASP A 372 -16.28 -3.43 -32.00
N ILE A 373 -16.58 -3.98 -30.81
CA ILE A 373 -17.82 -3.70 -30.05
C ILE A 373 -17.85 -2.25 -29.59
N LEU A 374 -16.75 -1.76 -28.99
CA LEU A 374 -16.61 -0.36 -28.55
C LEU A 374 -16.72 0.62 -29.72
N LYS A 375 -16.21 0.25 -30.89
CA LYS A 375 -16.35 1.04 -32.12
C LYS A 375 -17.79 1.07 -32.63
N LYS A 376 -18.51 -0.06 -32.59
CA LYS A 376 -19.88 -0.18 -33.13
C LYS A 376 -20.95 0.43 -32.24
N GLN A 377 -20.87 0.25 -30.93
CA GLN A 377 -21.92 0.69 -30.01
C GLN A 377 -21.79 2.17 -29.62
N GLU A 378 -20.56 2.68 -29.53
CA GLU A 378 -20.28 3.93 -28.79
C GLU A 378 -19.38 4.90 -29.59
N GLY A 379 -19.06 4.59 -30.86
CA GLY A 379 -18.25 5.45 -31.73
C GLY A 379 -16.79 5.63 -31.27
N THR A 380 -16.34 4.86 -30.27
CA THR A 380 -15.00 5.04 -29.69
C THR A 380 -13.98 4.24 -30.50
N ASN A 381 -13.11 4.92 -31.24
CA ASN A 381 -12.11 4.29 -32.10
C ASN A 381 -10.85 3.91 -31.31
N ILE A 382 -10.76 2.64 -30.87
CA ILE A 382 -9.65 2.16 -30.04
C ILE A 382 -8.91 1.03 -30.76
N ALA A 383 -7.58 1.10 -30.78
CA ALA A 383 -6.75 0.04 -31.33
C ALA A 383 -6.68 -1.18 -30.39
N ARG A 384 -6.55 -2.38 -30.95
CA ARG A 384 -6.38 -3.65 -30.20
C ARG A 384 -5.29 -3.59 -29.12
N ARG A 385 -4.14 -2.96 -29.44
CA ARG A 385 -3.02 -2.82 -28.49
C ARG A 385 -3.40 -1.95 -27.28
N THR A 386 -4.23 -0.95 -27.47
CA THR A 386 -4.73 -0.06 -26.40
C THR A 386 -5.71 -0.80 -25.49
N VAL A 387 -6.58 -1.64 -26.06
CA VAL A 387 -7.46 -2.53 -25.28
C VAL A 387 -6.65 -3.51 -24.43
N ALA A 388 -5.62 -4.15 -25.02
CA ALA A 388 -4.72 -5.05 -24.29
C ALA A 388 -4.02 -4.33 -23.12
N LYS A 389 -3.46 -3.13 -23.37
CA LYS A 389 -2.82 -2.31 -22.33
C LYS A 389 -3.78 -1.98 -21.18
N TYR A 390 -5.01 -1.58 -21.49
CA TYR A 390 -6.00 -1.24 -20.47
C TYR A 390 -6.50 -2.47 -19.71
N ARG A 391 -6.65 -3.62 -20.37
CA ARG A 391 -6.97 -4.90 -19.74
C ARG A 391 -5.87 -5.33 -18.76
N ASP A 392 -4.60 -5.22 -19.16
CA ASP A 392 -3.46 -5.57 -18.31
C ASP A 392 -3.38 -4.64 -17.08
N GLN A 393 -3.65 -3.34 -17.25
CA GLN A 393 -3.74 -2.38 -16.13
C GLN A 393 -4.89 -2.66 -15.16
N LEU A 394 -5.93 -3.38 -15.58
CA LEU A 394 -7.05 -3.82 -14.73
C LEU A 394 -6.80 -5.20 -14.10
N GLY A 395 -5.66 -5.83 -14.36
CA GLY A 395 -5.35 -7.17 -13.86
C GLY A 395 -6.18 -8.29 -14.51
N ILE A 396 -6.87 -8.02 -15.62
CA ILE A 396 -7.74 -8.99 -16.27
C ILE A 396 -6.91 -9.83 -17.23
N ASN A 397 -7.03 -11.16 -17.17
CA ASN A 397 -6.29 -12.06 -18.06
C ASN A 397 -6.76 -12.00 -19.53
N SER A 398 -5.90 -12.39 -20.48
CA SER A 398 -6.26 -12.42 -21.91
C SER A 398 -7.31 -13.50 -22.21
N ALA A 399 -8.05 -13.36 -23.30
CA ALA A 399 -9.15 -14.25 -23.67
C ALA A 399 -8.78 -15.76 -23.64
N ARG A 400 -7.51 -16.09 -23.93
CA ARG A 400 -7.03 -17.48 -23.86
C ARG A 400 -7.08 -18.08 -22.46
N TYR A 401 -6.84 -17.27 -21.43
CA TYR A 401 -6.84 -17.68 -20.03
C TYR A 401 -8.20 -17.46 -19.35
N ARG A 402 -9.13 -16.75 -19.99
CA ARG A 402 -10.51 -16.56 -19.49
C ARG A 402 -11.48 -17.65 -19.97
N LYS A 403 -11.07 -18.46 -20.94
CA LYS A 403 -11.91 -19.52 -21.48
C LYS A 403 -12.10 -20.62 -20.44
N SER A 404 -13.32 -20.81 -19.96
CA SER A 404 -13.76 -22.03 -19.28
C SER A 404 -14.08 -23.10 -20.33
N ILE A 405 -13.92 -24.38 -19.97
CA ILE A 405 -14.42 -25.52 -20.76
C ILE A 405 -15.68 -26.03 -20.09
#